data_AF-A0A674CHG3-F1
#
_entry.id   AF-A0A674CHG3-F1
#
_cell.length_a   1.000
_cell.length_b   1.000
_cell.length_c   1.000
_cell.angle_alpha   90.00
_cell.angle_beta   90.00
_cell.angle_gamma   90.00
#
_symmetry.space_group_name_H-M   'P 1'
#
loop_
_entity.id
_entity.type
_entity.pdbx_description
1 polymer ?
#
loop_
_entity_poly.entity_id
_entity_poly.type
_entity_poly.pdbx_seq_one_letter_code
_entity_poly.pdbx_strand_id
1 'polypeptide(L)'
;MNKGDWGNRLKKVEQLAQSFQQCPLSSRYKPRLSRLWQPSSIWKLFPRQCMAINFAQSCREDVHVFALEKEQAKVGQRIFLVTSYSELWHYYRYV
;
A
#
# COMPACT_ATOMS: atom_id res chain seq x y z
N MET A 1 44.63 5.21 13.02
CA MET A 1 43.40 5.70 12.35
C MET A 1 43.76 6.97 11.61
N ASN A 2 43.75 6.95 10.27
CA ASN A 2 44.20 8.06 9.44
C ASN A 2 43.03 9.00 9.12
N LYS A 3 43.25 10.32 9.19
CA LYS A 3 42.23 11.37 8.97
C LYS A 3 41.46 11.24 7.64
N GLY A 4 42.05 10.63 6.61
CA GLY A 4 41.40 10.39 5.31
C GLY A 4 40.25 9.38 5.33
N ASP A 5 40.20 8.48 6.32
CA ASP A 5 39.15 7.45 6.41
C ASP A 5 37.78 8.03 6.81
N TRP A 6 37.79 9.12 7.58
CA TRP A 6 36.57 9.83 8.00
C TRP A 6 35.86 10.55 6.85
N GLY A 7 36.62 11.17 5.94
CA GLY A 7 36.04 11.87 4.79
C GLY A 7 35.30 10.90 3.85
N ASN A 8 35.87 9.71 3.64
CA ASN A 8 35.24 8.68 2.82
C ASN A 8 33.99 8.09 3.48
N ARG A 9 34.01 7.88 4.81
CA ARG A 9 32.82 7.45 5.56
C ARG A 9 31.70 8.48 5.50
N LEU A 10 32.01 9.76 5.64
CA LEU A 10 31.02 10.83 5.56
C LEU A 10 30.33 10.85 4.18
N LYS A 11 31.11 10.82 3.10
CA LYS A 11 30.57 10.74 1.73
C LYS A 11 29.66 9.52 1.53
N LYS A 12 30.04 8.37 2.08
CA LYS A 12 29.24 7.14 1.98
C LYS A 12 27.91 7.27 2.73
N VAL A 13 27.90 7.92 3.89
CA VAL A 13 26.68 8.18 4.66
C VAL A 13 25.76 9.15 3.91
N GLU A 14 26.30 10.22 3.33
CA GLU A 14 25.52 11.18 2.52
C GLU A 14 24.89 10.52 1.30
N GLN A 15 25.64 9.68 0.58
CA GLN A 15 25.12 8.91 -0.56
C GLN A 15 23.99 7.96 -0.16
N LEU A 16 24.11 7.29 0.98
CA LEU A 16 23.04 6.43 1.52
C LEU A 16 21.81 7.25 1.91
N ALA A 17 21.99 8.41 2.55
CA ALA A 17 20.89 9.29 2.91
C ALA A 17 20.12 9.80 1.68
N GLN A 18 20.84 10.19 0.60
CA GLN A 18 20.23 10.56 -0.67
C GLN A 18 19.46 9.39 -1.31
N SER A 19 20.04 8.19 -1.27
CA SER A 19 19.37 6.97 -1.76
C SER A 19 18.07 6.70 -1.00
N PHE A 20 18.06 6.86 0.34
CA PHE A 20 16.84 6.69 1.14
C PHE A 20 15.79 7.76 0.93
N GLN A 21 16.19 8.99 0.60
CA GLN A 21 15.25 10.05 0.23
C GLN A 21 14.55 9.74 -1.10
N GLN A 22 15.28 9.17 -2.06
CA GLN A 22 14.74 8.80 -3.37
C GLN A 22 13.94 7.48 -3.34
N CYS A 23 14.39 6.52 -2.52
CA CYS A 23 13.82 5.18 -2.39
C CYS A 23 13.69 4.79 -0.90
N PRO A 24 12.67 5.28 -0.18
CA PRO A 24 12.46 4.92 1.22
C PRO A 24 12.27 3.41 1.37
N LEU A 25 13.09 2.76 2.20
CA LEU A 25 13.16 1.30 2.36
C LEU A 25 11.85 0.64 2.83
N SER A 26 10.94 1.41 3.42
CA SER A 26 9.67 0.88 3.86
C SER A 26 8.55 1.85 3.51
N SER A 27 7.45 1.30 3.01
CA SER A 27 6.18 2.01 3.11
C SER A 27 5.95 2.36 4.57
N ARG A 28 5.56 3.61 4.86
CA ARG A 28 5.12 4.06 6.19
C ARG A 28 4.27 2.95 6.84
N TYR A 29 4.63 2.52 8.04
CA TYR A 29 3.90 1.47 8.76
C TYR A 29 2.41 1.82 8.75
N LYS A 30 1.60 0.94 8.15
CA LYS A 30 0.14 1.06 8.16
C LYS A 30 -0.39 0.05 9.17
N PRO A 31 -0.88 0.50 10.34
CA PRO A 31 -1.48 -0.42 11.30
C PRO A 31 -2.63 -1.16 10.63
N ARG A 32 -2.61 -2.50 10.71
CA ARG A 32 -3.71 -3.33 10.22
C ARG A 32 -4.81 -3.33 11.27
N LEU A 33 -6.06 -3.36 10.83
CA LEU A 33 -7.19 -3.57 11.73
C LEU A 33 -7.23 -5.00 12.29
N SER A 34 -6.76 -5.98 11.52
CA SER A 34 -6.70 -7.37 11.96
C SER A 34 -5.71 -7.54 13.11
N ARG A 35 -6.15 -8.16 14.21
CA ARG A 35 -5.25 -8.65 15.27
C ARG A 35 -4.41 -9.83 14.76
N LEU A 36 -3.30 -10.15 15.43
CA LEU A 36 -2.37 -11.21 15.00
C LEU A 36 -3.00 -12.60 14.84
N TRP A 37 -4.11 -12.87 15.53
CA TRP A 37 -4.85 -14.14 15.46
C TRP A 37 -6.06 -14.11 14.52
N GLN A 38 -6.40 -12.95 13.97
CA GLN A 38 -7.47 -12.82 13.00
C GLN A 38 -6.92 -13.03 11.59
N PRO A 39 -7.74 -13.53 10.65
CA PRO A 39 -7.33 -13.58 9.26
C PRO A 39 -6.94 -12.17 8.78
N SER A 40 -5.96 -12.12 7.87
CA SER A 40 -5.51 -10.84 7.31
C SER A 40 -6.67 -10.15 6.60
N SER A 41 -6.79 -8.84 6.83
CA SER A 41 -7.77 -8.00 6.16
C SER A 41 -7.67 -8.11 4.64
N ILE A 42 -8.82 -8.30 3.98
CA ILE A 42 -8.89 -8.38 2.52
C ILE A 42 -8.77 -6.97 1.95
N TRP A 43 -7.70 -6.71 1.19
CA TRP A 43 -7.48 -5.46 0.46
C TRP A 43 -6.86 -5.77 -0.90
N LYS A 44 -7.71 -6.12 -1.88
CA LYS A 44 -7.25 -6.65 -3.17
C LYS A 44 -7.77 -5.84 -4.35
N LEU A 45 -6.86 -5.46 -5.25
CA LEU A 45 -7.16 -4.68 -6.44
C LEU A 45 -7.28 -5.57 -7.68
N PHE A 46 -8.22 -5.21 -8.55
CA PHE A 46 -8.49 -5.89 -9.81
C PHE A 46 -8.65 -4.87 -10.94
N PRO A 47 -8.10 -5.14 -12.13
CA PRO A 47 -8.26 -4.26 -13.28
C PRO A 47 -9.65 -4.37 -13.92
N ARG A 48 -10.39 -5.47 -13.70
CA ARG A 48 -11.71 -5.74 -14.29
C ARG A 48 -12.75 -5.98 -13.20
N GLN A 49 -13.94 -5.40 -13.39
CA GLN A 49 -15.05 -5.53 -12.45
C GLN A 49 -15.49 -6.98 -12.26
N CYS A 50 -15.60 -7.74 -13.35
CA CYS A 50 -16.01 -9.15 -13.29
C CYS A 50 -15.05 -9.99 -12.42
N MET A 51 -13.74 -9.72 -12.47
CA MET A 51 -12.77 -10.43 -11.63
C MET A 51 -12.94 -10.07 -10.15
N ALA A 52 -13.22 -8.80 -9.84
CA ALA A 52 -13.49 -8.36 -8.48
C ALA A 52 -14.76 -9.01 -7.92
N ILE A 53 -15.84 -9.06 -8.72
CA ILE A 53 -17.12 -9.68 -8.34
C ILE A 53 -16.93 -11.18 -8.11
N ASN A 54 -16.29 -11.90 -9.04
CA ASN A 54 -16.04 -13.33 -8.89
C ASN A 54 -15.20 -13.63 -7.64
N PHE A 55 -14.21 -12.77 -7.35
CA PHE A 55 -13.43 -12.91 -6.12
C PHE A 55 -14.27 -12.66 -4.87
N ALA A 56 -15.07 -11.59 -4.83
CA ALA A 56 -15.95 -11.29 -3.70
C ALA A 56 -16.95 -12.43 -3.43
N GLN A 57 -17.50 -13.06 -4.47
CA GLN A 57 -18.38 -14.22 -4.35
C GLN A 57 -17.68 -15.48 -3.81
N SER A 58 -16.36 -15.61 -4.03
CA SER A 58 -15.57 -16.72 -3.51
C SER A 58 -15.14 -16.54 -2.05
N CYS A 59 -15.20 -15.31 -1.54
CA CYS A 59 -14.88 -14.99 -0.15
C CYS A 59 -16.00 -15.48 0.78
N ARG A 60 -15.61 -15.92 1.98
CA ARG A 60 -16.58 -16.27 3.05
C ARG A 60 -16.89 -15.05 3.93
N GLU A 61 -15.98 -14.09 3.94
CA GLU A 61 -16.05 -12.85 4.67
C GLU A 61 -17.00 -11.84 4.00
N ASP A 62 -17.56 -10.92 4.78
CA ASP A 62 -18.39 -9.83 4.28
C ASP A 62 -17.51 -8.78 3.57
N VAL A 63 -17.45 -8.88 2.25
CA VAL A 63 -16.64 -8.02 1.38
C VAL A 63 -17.48 -7.42 0.27
N HIS A 64 -17.07 -6.23 -0.17
CA HIS A 64 -17.74 -5.46 -1.20
C HIS A 64 -16.74 -4.99 -2.26
N VAL A 65 -17.27 -4.69 -3.45
CA VAL A 65 -16.49 -4.19 -4.59
C VAL A 65 -16.65 -2.68 -4.67
N PHE A 66 -15.54 -1.95 -4.66
CA PHE A 66 -15.47 -0.50 -4.81
C PHE A 66 -14.77 -0.14 -6.10
N ALA A 67 -15.29 0.85 -6.84
CA ALA A 67 -14.63 1.38 -8.03
C ALA A 67 -13.84 2.65 -7.66
N LEU A 68 -12.53 2.61 -7.93
CA LEU A 68 -11.60 3.70 -7.67
C LEU A 68 -11.21 4.36 -9.00
N GLU A 69 -11.44 5.66 -9.10
CA GLU A 69 -10.94 6.47 -10.21
C GLU A 69 -9.56 7.01 -9.84
N LYS A 70 -8.59 6.85 -10.76
CA LYS A 70 -7.23 7.34 -10.55
C LYS A 70 -7.12 8.75 -11.12
N GLU A 71 -6.71 9.71 -10.29
CA GLU A 71 -6.62 11.13 -10.66
C GLU A 71 -5.78 11.39 -11.92
N GLN A 72 -4.74 10.59 -12.20
CA GLN A 72 -3.90 10.73 -13.39
C GLN A 72 -4.21 9.71 -14.52
N ALA A 73 -5.33 8.98 -14.45
CA ALA A 73 -5.73 8.06 -15.51
C ALA A 73 -6.66 8.73 -16.53
N LYS A 74 -6.90 8.06 -17.66
CA LYS A 74 -7.93 8.50 -18.63
C LYS A 74 -9.29 8.55 -17.92
N VAL A 75 -10.06 9.60 -18.20
CA VAL A 75 -11.41 9.79 -17.62
C VAL A 75 -12.24 8.52 -17.79
N GLY A 76 -12.85 8.06 -16.69
CA GLY A 76 -13.68 6.85 -16.65
C GLY A 76 -12.90 5.53 -16.49
N GLN A 77 -11.56 5.55 -16.48
CA GLN A 77 -10.77 4.36 -16.16
C GLN A 77 -10.82 4.09 -14.66
N ARG A 78 -11.31 2.89 -14.30
CA ARG A 78 -11.50 2.46 -12.92
C ARG A 78 -10.65 1.24 -12.61
N ILE A 79 -10.18 1.16 -11.37
CA ILE A 79 -9.66 -0.06 -10.77
C ILE A 79 -10.63 -0.49 -9.66
N PHE A 80 -10.79 -1.79 -9.47
CA PHE A 80 -11.78 -2.35 -8.55
C PHE A 80 -11.10 -2.88 -7.30
N LEU A 81 -11.46 -2.36 -6.14
CA LEU A 81 -10.98 -2.80 -4.84
C LEU A 81 -12.02 -3.73 -4.22
N VAL A 82 -11.58 -4.87 -3.69
CA VAL A 82 -12.39 -5.75 -2.83
C VAL A 82 -11.89 -5.64 -1.41
N THR A 83 -12.78 -5.22 -0.50
CA THR A 83 -12.52 -5.08 0.93
C THR A 83 -13.83 -4.97 1.72
N SER A 84 -13.79 -4.98 3.05
CA SER A 84 -14.97 -4.75 3.90
C SER A 84 -15.18 -3.25 4.16
N TYR A 85 -16.37 -2.85 4.60
CA TYR A 85 -16.65 -1.45 4.94
C TYR A 85 -15.74 -0.92 6.07
N SER A 86 -15.51 -1.71 7.11
CA SER A 86 -14.65 -1.33 8.24
C SER A 86 -13.22 -1.04 7.79
N GLU A 87 -12.68 -1.88 6.91
CA GLU A 87 -11.35 -1.71 6.32
C GLU A 87 -11.28 -0.48 5.43
N LEU A 88 -12.23 -0.33 4.51
CA LEU A 88 -12.28 0.84 3.65
C LEU A 88 -12.33 2.12 4.46
N TRP A 89 -13.22 2.20 5.45
CA TRP A 89 -13.39 3.38 6.28
C TRP A 89 -12.15 3.72 7.11
N HIS A 90 -11.46 2.70 7.62
CA HIS A 90 -10.22 2.90 8.36
C HIS A 90 -9.15 3.58 7.51
N TYR A 91 -8.95 3.16 6.25
CA TYR A 91 -7.94 3.79 5.39
C TYR A 91 -8.43 5.08 4.72
N TYR A 92 -9.74 5.20 4.46
CA TYR A 92 -10.30 6.39 3.83
C TYR A 92 -10.28 7.61 4.75
N ARG A 93 -10.50 7.41 6.05
CA ARG A 93 -10.60 8.51 7.03
C ARG A 93 -9.25 9.21 7.34
N TYR A 94 -8.13 8.62 6.97
CA TYR A 94 -6.79 9.19 7.16
C TYR A 94 -6.19 9.78 5.87
N VAL A 95 -7.00 9.93 4.82
CA VAL A 95 -6.71 10.74 3.63
C VAL A 95 -7.36 12.10 3.83
#